data_AF-A0A1I2LCW5-F1
#
_entry.id   AF-A0A1I2LCW5-F1
#
_cell.length_a   1.000
_cell.length_b   1.000
_cell.length_c   1.000
_cell.angle_alpha   90.00
_cell.angle_beta   90.00
_cell.angle_gamma   90.00
#
_symmetry.space_group_name_H-M   'P 1'
#
loop_
_entity.id
_entity.type
_entity.pdbx_description
1 polymer ?
#
loop_
_entity_poly.entity_id
_entity_poly.type
_entity_poly.pdbx_seq_one_letter_code
_entity_poly.pdbx_strand_id
1 'polypeptide(L)'
;MKKEKIRVSFKKKRNTETIKFKSIYGSLFYKWLKEHKDEDVITVSLKDLSCILNVPQSSHTYCYLRPTVLASLQKEFNELDLTLTFSYKVIKGEKIIIKIKR
;
A
#
# COMPACT_ATOMS: atom_id res chain seq x y z
N MET A 1 -26.34 40.72 -23.15
CA MET A 1 -25.15 39.85 -23.36
C MET A 1 -24.98 38.91 -22.17
N LYS A 2 -25.41 37.65 -22.27
CA LYS A 2 -25.23 36.64 -21.22
C LYS A 2 -23.90 35.92 -21.47
N LYS A 3 -22.95 36.02 -20.54
CA LYS A 3 -21.67 35.29 -20.58
C LYS A 3 -21.90 33.87 -20.08
N GLU A 4 -22.06 32.93 -21.00
CA GLU A 4 -22.12 31.50 -20.71
C GLU A 4 -20.72 31.02 -20.26
N LYS A 5 -20.61 30.63 -18.98
CA LYS A 5 -19.40 30.02 -18.43
C LYS A 5 -19.42 28.54 -18.77
N ILE A 6 -18.74 28.16 -19.85
CA ILE A 6 -18.51 26.76 -20.22
C ILE A 6 -17.63 26.12 -19.14
N ARG A 7 -18.24 25.30 -18.27
CA ARG A 7 -17.51 24.43 -17.33
C ARG A 7 -16.92 23.26 -18.11
N VAL A 8 -15.69 23.42 -18.57
CA VAL A 8 -14.91 22.35 -19.21
C VAL A 8 -14.57 21.32 -18.13
N SER A 9 -15.31 20.21 -18.11
CA SER A 9 -15.04 19.08 -17.22
C SER A 9 -13.89 18.28 -17.82
N PHE A 10 -12.67 18.51 -17.34
CA PHE A 10 -11.52 17.65 -17.63
C PHE A 10 -11.74 16.28 -16.97
N LYS A 11 -12.49 15.39 -17.62
CA LYS A 11 -12.47 13.95 -17.32
C LYS A 11 -11.08 13.45 -17.68
N LYS A 12 -10.16 13.55 -16.72
CA LYS A 12 -8.84 12.92 -16.77
C LYS A 12 -9.08 11.42 -16.87
N LYS A 13 -9.06 10.86 -18.09
CA LYS A 13 -9.03 9.42 -18.36
C LYS A 13 -7.74 8.88 -17.72
N ARG A 14 -7.78 8.60 -16.42
CA ARG A 14 -6.82 7.69 -15.81
C ARG A 14 -7.22 6.31 -16.32
N ASN A 15 -6.52 5.83 -17.35
CA ASN A 15 -6.26 4.39 -17.50
C ASN A 15 -5.42 3.98 -16.29
N THR A 16 -6.03 4.00 -15.11
CA THR A 16 -5.55 3.21 -13.99
C THR A 16 -6.23 1.89 -14.22
N GLU A 17 -5.47 0.89 -14.67
CA GLU A 17 -5.79 -0.49 -14.36
C GLU A 17 -6.18 -0.52 -12.88
N THR A 18 -7.48 -0.62 -12.62
CA THR A 18 -8.00 -0.59 -11.26
C THR A 18 -7.65 -1.95 -10.70
N ILE A 19 -6.43 -2.10 -10.19
CA ILE A 19 -6.01 -3.30 -9.49
C ILE A 19 -7.05 -3.53 -8.39
N LYS A 20 -7.84 -4.59 -8.54
CA LYS A 20 -8.88 -4.95 -7.58
C LYS A 20 -8.24 -5.74 -6.45
N PHE A 21 -7.69 -5.01 -5.48
CA PHE A 21 -7.26 -5.60 -4.21
C PHE A 21 -8.48 -6.18 -3.49
N LYS A 22 -8.36 -7.40 -2.94
CA LYS A 22 -9.41 -7.99 -2.08
C LYS A 22 -9.47 -7.25 -0.74
N SER A 23 -8.33 -6.70 -0.30
CA SER A 23 -8.23 -5.95 0.96
C SER A 23 -7.95 -4.46 0.75
N ILE A 24 -8.58 -3.60 1.57
CA ILE A 24 -8.29 -2.14 1.62
C ILE A 24 -6.81 -1.90 1.93
N TYR A 25 -6.24 -2.74 2.80
CA TYR A 25 -4.83 -2.73 3.17
C TYR A 25 -3.91 -2.97 1.96
N GLY A 26 -4.31 -3.82 1.01
CA GLY A 26 -3.60 -4.08 -0.25
C GLY A 26 -3.41 -2.83 -1.08
N SER A 27 -4.52 -2.13 -1.29
CA SER A 27 -4.54 -0.87 -2.05
C SER A 27 -3.69 0.22 -1.39
N LEU A 28 -3.81 0.39 -0.07
CA LEU A 28 -3.02 1.37 0.70
C LEU A 28 -1.52 1.04 0.64
N PHE A 29 -1.17 -0.23 0.86
CA PHE A 29 0.22 -0.67 0.85
C PHE A 29 0.85 -0.59 -0.54
N TYR A 30 0.11 -0.96 -1.59
CA TYR A 30 0.58 -0.86 -2.96
C TYR A 30 0.81 0.59 -3.37
N LYS A 31 -0.09 1.49 -2.97
CA LYS A 31 0.09 2.93 -3.19
C LYS A 31 1.37 3.42 -2.52
N TRP A 32 1.59 3.05 -1.26
CA TRP A 32 2.80 3.42 -0.53
C TRP A 32 4.07 2.84 -1.19
N LEU A 33 4.07 1.56 -1.56
CA LEU A 33 5.17 0.93 -2.31
C LEU A 33 5.46 1.66 -3.62
N LYS A 34 4.43 2.14 -4.33
CA LYS A 34 4.57 2.89 -5.57
C LYS A 34 5.17 4.28 -5.35
N GLU A 35 4.89 4.92 -4.21
CA GLU A 35 5.51 6.19 -3.80
C GLU A 35 6.99 6.01 -3.44
N HIS A 36 7.35 4.84 -2.90
CA HIS A 36 8.72 4.49 -2.55
C HIS A 36 9.40 3.55 -3.56
N LYS A 37 8.88 3.46 -4.79
CA LYS A 37 9.37 2.50 -5.80
C LYS A 37 10.85 2.65 -6.12
N ASP A 38 11.43 3.83 -5.89
CA ASP A 38 12.82 4.15 -6.17
C ASP A 38 13.78 3.61 -5.09
N GLU A 39 13.23 3.22 -3.92
CA GLU A 39 13.98 2.62 -2.82
C GLU A 39 14.04 1.09 -2.99
N ASP A 40 15.22 0.48 -2.80
CA ASP A 40 15.37 -0.98 -2.82
C ASP A 40 14.99 -1.63 -1.48
N VAL A 41 15.31 -0.96 -0.37
CA VAL A 41 15.11 -1.48 0.99
C VAL A 41 14.67 -0.36 1.91
N ILE A 42 13.51 -0.54 2.53
CA ILE A 42 12.93 0.41 3.48
C ILE A 42 12.80 -0.29 4.82
N THR A 43 13.28 0.35 5.88
CA THR A 43 13.05 -0.14 7.24
C THR A 43 11.94 0.69 7.86
N VAL A 44 10.83 0.03 8.18
CA VAL A 44 9.68 0.65 8.86
C VAL A 44 9.51 0.05 10.25
N SER A 45 9.08 0.85 11.21
CA SER A 45 8.65 0.32 12.51
C SER A 45 7.23 -0.24 12.38
N LEU A 46 6.81 -1.08 13.33
CA LEU A 46 5.39 -1.48 13.41
C LEU A 46 4.45 -0.26 13.46
N LYS A 47 4.89 0.84 14.07
CA LYS A 47 4.11 2.08 14.22
C LYS A 47 3.88 2.74 12.88
N ASP A 48 4.94 2.85 12.09
CA ASP A 48 4.90 3.36 10.72
C ASP A 48 4.04 2.47 9.84
N LEU A 49 4.21 1.14 9.94
CA LEU A 49 3.41 0.19 9.16
C LEU A 49 1.91 0.31 9.46
N SER A 50 1.53 0.48 10.73
CA SER A 50 0.14 0.73 11.13
C SER A 50 -0.38 2.04 10.53
N CYS A 51 0.46 3.06 10.42
CA CYS A 51 0.10 4.34 9.81
C CYS A 51 -0.08 4.20 8.29
N ILE A 52 0.81 3.47 7.61
CA ILE A 52 0.76 3.20 6.16
C ILE A 52 -0.51 2.43 5.81
N LEU A 53 -0.82 1.40 6.60
CA LEU A 53 -2.00 0.57 6.42
C LEU A 53 -3.27 1.20 7.02
N ASN A 54 -3.16 2.39 7.61
CA ASN A 54 -4.24 3.15 8.24
C ASN A 54 -5.07 2.30 9.22
N VAL A 55 -4.39 1.43 9.98
CA VAL A 55 -5.03 0.50 10.92
C VAL A 55 -5.27 1.23 12.24
N PRO A 56 -6.44 1.06 12.88
CA PRO A 56 -6.69 1.67 14.18
C PRO A 56 -5.63 1.23 15.20
N GLN A 57 -5.05 2.21 15.92
CA GLN A 57 -3.98 2.02 16.91
C GLN A 57 -4.43 1.28 18.19
N SER A 58 -5.57 0.60 18.17
CA SER A 58 -5.99 -0.24 19.28
C SER A 58 -4.98 -1.37 19.46
N SER A 59 -4.38 -1.47 20.65
CA SER A 59 -3.25 -2.36 20.97
C SER A 59 -3.46 -3.83 20.57
N HIS A 60 -4.71 -4.30 20.51
CA HIS A 60 -5.04 -5.63 20.01
C HIS A 60 -4.78 -5.76 18.50
N THR A 61 -5.35 -4.88 17.68
CA THR A 61 -5.19 -4.89 16.21
C THR A 61 -3.72 -4.70 15.80
N TYR A 62 -3.00 -3.86 16.54
CA TYR A 62 -1.57 -3.61 16.38
C TYR A 62 -0.70 -4.87 16.63
N CYS A 63 -1.12 -5.73 17.57
CA CYS A 63 -0.45 -7.00 17.83
C CYS A 63 -0.77 -8.07 16.78
N TYR A 64 -1.88 -7.94 16.05
CA TYR A 64 -2.27 -8.80 14.92
C TYR A 64 -1.76 -8.32 13.55
N LEU A 65 -1.31 -7.07 13.45
CA LEU A 65 -0.50 -6.51 12.36
C LEU A 65 0.86 -7.20 12.18
N ARG A 66 1.15 -8.17 13.03
CA ARG A 66 2.12 -9.26 12.88
C ARG A 66 2.20 -9.80 11.43
N PRO A 67 3.26 -10.59 11.12
CA PRO A 67 3.54 -11.16 9.79
C PRO A 67 2.35 -11.66 8.98
N THR A 68 1.23 -12.06 9.58
CA THR A 68 -0.01 -12.45 8.90
C THR A 68 -0.56 -11.41 7.92
N VAL A 69 -0.58 -10.12 8.27
CA VAL A 69 -1.08 -9.06 7.37
C VAL A 69 -0.13 -8.90 6.19
N LEU A 70 1.17 -8.79 6.45
CA LEU A 70 2.20 -8.70 5.41
C LEU A 70 2.24 -9.95 4.52
N ALA A 71 2.04 -11.14 5.09
CA ALA A 71 1.91 -12.40 4.35
C ALA A 71 0.67 -12.41 3.46
N SER A 72 -0.47 -11.93 3.97
CA SER A 72 -1.71 -11.81 3.20
C SER A 72 -1.56 -10.82 2.05
N LEU A 73 -0.93 -9.67 2.29
CA LEU A 73 -0.59 -8.69 1.27
C LEU A 73 0.34 -9.28 0.22
N GLN A 74 1.41 -9.97 0.64
CA GLN A 74 2.34 -10.60 -0.30
C GLN A 74 1.65 -11.68 -1.15
N LYS A 75 0.76 -12.47 -0.54
CA LYS A 75 -0.04 -13.47 -1.27
C LYS A 75 -0.98 -12.78 -2.26
N GLU A 76 -1.66 -11.71 -1.86
CA GLU A 76 -2.54 -10.94 -2.72
C GLU A 76 -1.79 -10.32 -3.90
N PHE A 77 -0.57 -9.81 -3.68
CA PHE A 77 0.26 -9.23 -4.73
C PHE A 77 0.71 -10.28 -5.75
N ASN A 78 1.05 -11.48 -5.27
CA ASN A 78 1.38 -12.61 -6.13
C ASN A 78 0.14 -13.12 -6.89
N GLU A 79 -1.05 -13.17 -6.26
CA GLU A 79 -2.30 -13.56 -6.94
C GLU A 79 -2.71 -12.55 -8.03
N LEU A 80 -2.42 -11.26 -7.81
CA LEU A 80 -2.72 -10.18 -8.73
C LEU A 80 -1.64 -9.98 -9.81
N ASP A 81 -0.58 -10.81 -9.81
CA ASP A 81 0.57 -10.76 -10.72
C ASP A 81 1.11 -9.32 -10.89
N LEU A 82 1.29 -8.63 -9.76
CA LEU A 82 1.70 -7.24 -9.78
C LEU A 82 3.17 -7.12 -10.17
N THR A 83 3.48 -6.19 -11.07
CA THR A 83 4.87 -5.87 -11.44
C THR A 83 5.67 -5.38 -10.23
N LEU A 84 5.02 -4.70 -9.28
CA LEU A 84 5.65 -4.23 -8.05
C LEU A 84 5.28 -5.17 -6.90
N THR A 85 6.23 -6.00 -6.50
CA THR A 85 6.11 -6.90 -5.35
C THR A 85 7.03 -6.47 -4.22
N PHE A 86 6.93 -7.16 -3.08
CA PHE A 86 7.80 -6.89 -1.94
C PHE A 86 8.12 -8.17 -1.18
N SER A 87 9.19 -8.13 -0.41
CA SER A 87 9.55 -9.15 0.57
C SER A 87 9.79 -8.46 1.89
N TYR A 88 9.37 -9.04 3.00
CA TYR A 88 9.54 -8.42 4.31
C TYR A 88 10.33 -9.32 5.26
N LYS A 89 11.05 -8.70 6.20
CA LYS A 89 11.77 -9.39 7.28
C LYS A 89 11.54 -8.66 8.59
N VAL A 90 10.99 -9.36 9.58
CA VAL A 90 10.79 -8.80 10.93
C VAL A 90 12.08 -8.98 11.73
N ILE A 91 12.60 -7.89 12.31
CA ILE A 91 13.78 -7.87 13.18
C ILE A 91 13.32 -7.56 14.60
N LYS A 92 13.59 -8.49 15.53
CA LYS A 92 13.31 -8.37 16.97
C LYS A 92 11.85 -8.02 17.32
N GLY A 93 10.90 -8.25 16.41
CA GLY A 93 9.47 -7.98 16.65
C GLY A 93 9.06 -6.51 16.64
N GLU A 94 9.98 -5.57 16.41
CA GLU A 94 9.70 -4.12 16.44
C GLU A 94 9.91 -3.43 15.10
N LYS A 95 10.90 -3.92 14.33
CA LYS A 95 11.28 -3.35 13.03
C LYS A 95 10.98 -4.33 11.91
N ILE A 96 10.59 -3.79 10.77
CA ILE A 96 10.22 -4.55 9.58
C ILE A 96 11.01 -3.98 8.43
N ILE A 97 11.87 -4.81 7.85
CA ILE A 97 12.58 -4.47 6.62
C ILE A 97 11.70 -4.91 5.46
N ILE A 98 11.29 -3.97 4.62
CA ILE A 98 10.57 -4.20 3.37
C ILE A 98 11.58 -4.02 2.23
N LYS A 99 11.78 -5.08 1.46
CA LYS A 99 12.54 -5.06 0.22
C LYS A 99 11.56 -4.98 -0.94
N ILE A 100 11.70 -3.97 -1.77
CA ILE A 100 10.85 -3.79 -2.94
C ILE A 100 11.44 -4.62 -4.07
N LYS A 101 10.59 -5.35 -4.79
CA LYS A 101 10.96 -6.13 -5.97
C LYS A 101 10.15 -5.63 -7.15
N ARG A 102 10.83 -5.35 -8.25
CA ARG A 102 10.28 -4.78 -9.48
C ARG A 102 10.44 -5.78 -10.62
#